data_AF-A0A7Y5MQH7-F1
#
_entry.id   AF-A0A7Y5MQH7-F1
#
_cell.length_a   1.000
_cell.length_b   1.000
_cell.length_c   1.000
_cell.angle_alpha   90.00
_cell.angle_beta   90.00
_cell.angle_gamma   90.00
#
_symmetry.space_group_name_H-M   'P 1'
#
loop_
_entity.id
_entity.type
_entity.pdbx_description
1 polymer ?
#
loop_
_entity_poly.entity_id
_entity_poly.type
_entity_poly.pdbx_seq_one_letter_code
_entity_poly.pdbx_strand_id
1 'polypeptide(L)'
;MLTRLFIRNLKMFGEAEVELGSPVVFIGPNNSGKTTALQALALWKIGLDQWQAKRGGKASPEKRPGVTINRRDLTSIPVPSANLLWRRTEVRRGLRGIGENKTQNIRIEIKVEGISTDRAWACGLEFDFSNEESFVCRPARLPGFEDKKVQEAKFSEIPDEALRVQLAYLPPMSGLTTSEPKWELGRIRVLIGEGQTAQVIRNLCFHVHEAMPSNWERICGHMDSLFRVRLLPPKYIAERGEITMEYKDASGSTLDLASAGRGLLQTLLLLSHLHANPGSVLLLDEPDAH
;
A
#
# COMPACT_ATOMS: atom_id res chain seq x y z
N MET A 1 -6.06 18.61 -15.50
CA MET A 1 -5.95 17.20 -15.92
C MET A 1 -4.58 16.70 -15.55
N LEU A 2 -4.47 15.53 -14.92
CA LEU A 2 -3.16 14.88 -14.71
C LEU A 2 -2.69 14.31 -16.05
N THR A 3 -1.40 14.36 -16.34
CA THR A 3 -0.80 13.90 -17.60
C THR A 3 0.24 12.81 -17.41
N ARG A 4 0.87 12.76 -16.22
CA ARG A 4 1.92 11.78 -15.95
C ARG A 4 2.12 11.51 -14.46
N LEU A 5 2.52 10.29 -14.13
CA LEU A 5 2.88 9.83 -12.80
C LEU A 5 4.22 9.13 -12.84
N PHE A 6 5.16 9.59 -12.03
CA PHE A 6 6.43 8.93 -11.76
C PHE A 6 6.45 8.42 -10.32
N ILE A 7 6.95 7.21 -10.15
CA ILE A 7 7.01 6.51 -8.86
C ILE A 7 8.41 5.93 -8.70
N ARG A 8 9.02 6.12 -7.53
CA ARG A 8 10.27 5.46 -7.15
C ARG A 8 10.17 4.88 -5.73
N ASN A 9 10.67 3.66 -5.56
CA ASN A 9 10.76 2.92 -4.28
C ASN A 9 9.43 2.70 -3.53
N LEU A 10 8.28 2.68 -4.21
CA LEU A 10 6.97 2.44 -3.59
C LEU A 10 6.51 0.99 -3.81
N LYS A 11 6.32 0.23 -2.73
CA LYS A 11 5.85 -1.16 -2.71
C LYS A 11 6.60 -2.07 -3.70
N MET A 12 6.01 -2.44 -4.83
CA MET A 12 6.69 -3.29 -5.81
C MET A 12 7.54 -2.49 -6.81
N PHE A 13 7.28 -1.20 -7.00
CA PHE A 13 7.96 -0.38 -7.99
C PHE A 13 9.33 0.09 -7.49
N GLY A 14 10.37 -0.31 -8.21
CA GLY A 14 11.69 0.31 -8.12
C GLY A 14 11.65 1.71 -8.72
N GLU A 15 11.28 1.76 -9.98
CA GLU A 15 10.96 2.97 -10.73
C GLU A 15 9.82 2.62 -11.71
N ALA A 16 8.87 3.53 -11.89
CA ALA A 16 7.79 3.39 -12.85
C ALA A 16 7.33 4.77 -13.33
N GLU A 17 7.08 4.89 -14.63
CA GLU A 17 6.47 6.05 -15.28
C GLU A 17 5.17 5.61 -15.94
N VAL A 18 4.10 6.35 -15.70
CA VAL A 18 2.76 6.08 -16.23
C VAL A 18 2.23 7.35 -16.87
N GLU A 19 1.87 7.26 -18.15
CA GLU A 19 1.16 8.32 -18.83
C GLU A 19 -0.31 8.33 -18.38
N LEU A 20 -0.78 9.51 -17.92
CA LEU A 20 -2.14 9.72 -17.47
C LEU A 20 -2.90 10.51 -18.55
N GLY A 21 -3.29 9.85 -19.63
CA GLY A 21 -4.26 10.41 -20.58
C GLY A 21 -5.68 10.51 -19.99
N SER A 22 -6.65 10.91 -20.81
CA SER A 22 -8.07 10.92 -20.42
C SER A 22 -8.92 10.19 -21.46
N PRO A 23 -9.55 9.04 -21.12
CA PRO A 23 -9.42 8.23 -19.90
C PRO A 23 -8.18 7.31 -19.90
N VAL A 24 -7.77 6.82 -18.73
CA VAL A 24 -6.73 5.78 -18.56
C VAL A 24 -7.32 4.57 -17.87
N VAL A 25 -7.05 3.39 -18.41
CA VAL A 25 -7.42 2.10 -17.81
C VAL A 25 -6.14 1.32 -17.51
N PHE A 26 -5.96 0.92 -16.25
CA PHE A 26 -4.84 0.09 -15.84
C PHE A 26 -5.17 -1.38 -16.06
N ILE A 27 -4.50 -2.03 -17.03
CA ILE A 27 -4.70 -3.45 -17.36
C ILE A 27 -3.40 -4.22 -17.07
N GLY A 28 -3.54 -5.46 -16.58
CA GLY A 28 -2.40 -6.35 -16.37
C GLY A 28 -2.70 -7.50 -15.41
N PRO A 29 -1.76 -8.43 -15.21
CA PRO A 29 -1.94 -9.58 -14.33
C PRO A 29 -2.22 -9.21 -12.87
N ASN A 30 -2.72 -10.17 -12.09
CA ASN A 30 -2.85 -10.00 -10.64
C ASN A 30 -1.49 -9.66 -10.02
N ASN A 31 -1.51 -8.76 -9.03
CA ASN A 31 -0.31 -8.30 -8.32
C ASN A 31 0.74 -7.60 -9.22
N SER A 32 0.35 -7.05 -10.38
CA SER A 32 1.26 -6.32 -11.29
C SER A 32 1.50 -4.85 -10.94
N GLY A 33 0.85 -4.33 -9.88
CA GLY A 33 1.05 -2.96 -9.41
C GLY A 33 -0.01 -1.94 -9.84
N LYS A 34 -1.10 -2.38 -10.50
CA LYS A 34 -2.25 -1.52 -10.85
C LYS A 34 -2.77 -0.73 -9.64
N THR A 35 -3.06 -1.44 -8.54
CA THR A 35 -3.50 -0.82 -7.29
C THR A 35 -2.41 0.07 -6.69
N THR A 36 -1.13 -0.30 -6.81
CA THR A 36 0.00 0.50 -6.33
C THR A 36 0.10 1.83 -7.07
N ALA A 37 -0.18 1.88 -8.38
CA ALA A 37 -0.18 3.13 -9.14
C ALA A 37 -1.27 4.10 -8.66
N LEU A 38 -2.49 3.60 -8.41
CA LEU A 38 -3.57 4.40 -7.83
C LEU A 38 -3.24 4.87 -6.40
N GLN A 39 -2.67 3.98 -5.59
CA GLN A 39 -2.19 4.33 -4.25
C GLN A 39 -1.07 5.39 -4.28
N ALA A 40 -0.21 5.40 -5.31
CA ALA A 40 0.82 6.43 -5.44
C ALA A 40 0.20 7.84 -5.60
N LEU A 41 -0.83 7.97 -6.45
CA LEU A 41 -1.56 9.23 -6.61
C LEU A 41 -2.25 9.67 -5.31
N ALA A 42 -2.87 8.73 -4.61
CA ALA A 42 -3.50 9.00 -3.32
C ALA A 42 -2.47 9.43 -2.27
N LEU A 43 -1.31 8.77 -2.19
CA LEU A 43 -0.24 9.12 -1.25
C LEU A 43 0.35 10.50 -1.58
N TRP A 44 0.55 10.79 -2.87
CA TRP A 44 0.98 12.11 -3.34
C TRP A 44 0.00 13.20 -2.91
N LYS A 45 -1.31 12.99 -3.10
CA LYS A 45 -2.32 13.98 -2.70
C LYS A 45 -2.36 14.19 -1.18
N ILE A 46 -2.34 13.11 -0.39
CA ILE A 46 -2.28 13.22 1.07
C ILE A 46 -1.03 13.98 1.51
N GLY A 47 0.12 13.68 0.89
CA GLY A 47 1.37 14.38 1.13
C GLY A 47 1.28 15.88 0.84
N LEU A 48 0.67 16.23 -0.29
CA LEU A 48 0.46 17.59 -0.74
C LEU A 48 -0.43 18.38 0.24
N ASP A 49 -1.55 17.79 0.65
CA ASP A 49 -2.52 18.41 1.57
C ASP A 49 -1.92 18.64 2.96
N GLN A 50 -1.21 17.64 3.49
CA GLN A 50 -0.53 17.74 4.78
C GLN A 50 0.58 18.79 4.74
N TRP A 51 1.29 18.89 3.62
CA TRP A 51 2.29 19.94 3.43
C TRP A 51 1.63 21.31 3.37
N GLN A 52 0.59 21.50 2.56
CA GLN A 52 -0.13 22.77 2.44
C GLN A 52 -0.76 23.21 3.78
N ALA A 53 -1.37 22.30 4.53
CA ALA A 53 -1.99 22.63 5.81
C ALA A 53 -0.97 23.14 6.85
N LYS A 54 0.26 22.62 6.84
CA LYS A 54 1.32 22.99 7.80
C LYS A 54 2.25 24.10 7.29
N ARG A 55 2.38 24.27 5.97
CA ARG A 55 3.37 25.16 5.32
C ARG A 55 2.77 26.19 4.36
N GLY A 56 1.52 26.05 3.94
CA GLY A 56 0.83 27.01 3.08
C GLY A 56 0.81 28.40 3.72
N GLY A 57 1.44 29.38 3.05
CA GLY A 57 1.55 30.76 3.53
C GLY A 57 2.64 31.02 4.58
N LYS A 58 3.52 30.04 4.91
CA LYS A 58 4.65 30.22 5.84
C LYS A 58 5.96 29.79 5.19
N ALA A 59 7.04 30.55 5.39
CA ALA A 59 8.36 30.14 4.93
C ALA A 59 8.72 28.76 5.52
N SER A 60 9.13 27.83 4.66
CA SER A 60 9.58 26.52 5.12
C SER A 60 10.86 26.69 5.97
N PRO A 61 10.90 26.18 7.21
CA PRO A 61 12.06 26.36 8.08
C PRO A 61 13.27 25.61 7.50
N GLU A 62 14.40 26.32 7.36
CA GLU A 62 15.62 25.86 6.70
C GLU A 62 16.13 24.51 7.23
N LYS A 63 15.94 24.23 8.53
CA LYS A 63 16.45 23.00 9.16
C LYS A 63 15.52 21.78 9.04
N ARG A 64 14.21 21.98 8.86
CA ARG A 64 13.20 20.89 8.89
C ARG A 64 12.06 21.19 7.90
N PRO A 65 12.34 21.13 6.59
CA PRO A 65 11.35 21.46 5.56
C PRO A 65 10.17 20.47 5.51
N GLY A 66 10.35 19.26 6.03
CA GLY A 66 9.34 18.22 5.98
C GLY A 66 8.22 18.34 7.01
N VAL A 67 7.13 17.64 6.70
CA VAL A 67 5.95 17.46 7.54
C VAL A 67 5.79 15.99 7.89
N THR A 68 5.58 15.70 9.17
CA THR A 68 5.29 14.32 9.61
C THR A 68 3.85 13.97 9.26
N ILE A 69 3.67 12.77 8.70
CA ILE A 69 2.39 12.13 8.38
C ILE A 69 2.33 10.83 9.19
N ASN A 70 1.22 10.60 9.89
CA ASN A 70 0.99 9.35 10.60
C ASN A 70 0.36 8.33 9.65
N ARG A 71 0.69 7.05 9.77
CA ARG A 71 0.09 6.00 8.94
C ARG A 71 -1.44 5.91 9.10
N ARG A 72 -1.98 6.34 10.25
CA ARG A 72 -3.43 6.39 10.52
C ARG A 72 -4.12 7.49 9.71
N ASP A 73 -3.38 8.48 9.24
CA ASP A 73 -3.90 9.53 8.35
C ASP A 73 -4.05 9.01 6.91
N LEU A 74 -3.48 7.83 6.58
CA LEU A 74 -3.60 7.18 5.28
C LEU A 74 -4.91 6.41 5.13
N THR A 75 -6.03 7.13 5.20
CA THR A 75 -7.38 6.54 5.16
C THR A 75 -7.63 5.70 3.90
N SER A 76 -7.09 6.11 2.76
CA SER A 76 -7.25 5.43 1.48
C SER A 76 -6.14 4.43 1.13
N ILE A 77 -5.09 4.37 1.97
CA ILE A 77 -3.96 3.44 1.81
C ILE A 77 -3.58 2.87 3.19
N PRO A 78 -4.51 2.18 3.87
CA PRO A 78 -4.25 1.72 5.21
C PRO A 78 -3.13 0.67 5.20
N VAL A 79 -2.13 0.88 6.05
CA VAL A 79 -1.03 -0.07 6.27
C VAL A 79 -0.85 -0.28 7.78
N PRO A 80 -0.60 -1.51 8.25
CA PRO A 80 -0.36 -1.77 9.67
C PRO A 80 0.97 -1.21 10.16
N SER A 81 1.96 -1.05 9.26
CA SER A 81 3.22 -0.37 9.52
C SER A 81 3.65 0.45 8.30
N ALA A 82 4.24 1.63 8.53
CA ALA A 82 4.64 2.57 7.50
C ALA A 82 5.69 2.02 6.54
N ASN A 83 6.57 1.12 6.99
CA ASN A 83 7.62 0.53 6.14
C ASN A 83 7.04 -0.31 5.00
N LEU A 84 5.80 -0.78 5.09
CA LEU A 84 5.11 -1.52 4.02
C LEU A 84 4.84 -0.67 2.77
N LEU A 85 4.96 0.66 2.87
CA LEU A 85 4.95 1.53 1.69
C LEU A 85 6.27 1.46 0.92
N TRP A 86 7.39 1.18 1.60
CA TRP A 86 8.71 1.14 0.99
C TRP A 86 8.90 -0.13 0.19
N ARG A 87 9.64 0.00 -0.90
CA ARG A 87 9.98 -1.15 -1.72
C ARG A 87 10.72 -2.20 -0.92
N ARG A 88 10.19 -3.44 -0.97
CA ARG A 88 10.71 -4.59 -0.20
C ARG A 88 10.77 -4.36 1.31
N THR A 89 10.00 -3.40 1.83
CA THR A 89 10.07 -2.92 3.22
C THR A 89 11.43 -2.35 3.64
N GLU A 90 12.32 -2.10 2.66
CA GLU A 90 13.66 -1.59 2.88
C GLU A 90 13.64 -0.06 2.99
N VAL A 91 13.95 0.44 4.18
CA VAL A 91 13.95 1.87 4.49
C VAL A 91 15.36 2.49 4.52
N ARG A 92 16.40 1.65 4.47
CA ARG A 92 17.81 2.06 4.50
C ARG A 92 18.65 1.16 3.61
N ARG A 93 19.67 1.73 2.98
CA ARG A 93 20.69 1.01 2.21
C ARG A 93 22.07 1.27 2.83
N GLY A 94 22.88 0.22 2.94
CA GLY A 94 24.29 0.35 3.28
C GLY A 94 25.11 0.79 2.06
N LEU A 95 25.89 1.85 2.19
CA LEU A 95 26.92 2.23 1.23
C LEU A 95 28.25 1.65 1.71
N ARG A 96 28.85 0.74 0.93
CA ARG A 96 30.21 0.27 1.17
C ARG A 96 31.19 1.28 0.57
N GLY A 97 31.75 2.15 1.42
CA GLY A 97 32.93 2.95 1.11
C GLY A 97 34.16 2.42 1.87
N ILE A 98 35.36 2.76 1.39
CA ILE A 98 36.61 2.45 2.12
C ILE A 98 36.59 3.22 3.46
N GLY A 99 36.40 2.50 4.56
CA GLY A 99 36.62 3.01 5.93
C GLY A 99 35.39 3.43 6.75
N GLU A 100 34.19 3.63 6.16
CA GLU A 100 32.98 3.98 6.93
C GLU A 100 31.73 3.24 6.40
N ASN A 101 31.05 2.50 7.27
CA ASN A 101 29.70 1.98 7.02
C ASN A 101 28.69 3.14 7.09
N LYS A 102 28.52 3.87 6.00
CA LYS A 102 27.46 4.90 5.89
C LYS A 102 26.14 4.22 5.51
N THR A 103 25.10 4.48 6.29
CA THR A 103 23.72 4.10 5.95
C THR A 103 22.98 5.30 5.37
N GLN A 104 22.30 5.11 4.25
CA GLN A 104 21.50 6.12 3.58
C GLN A 104 20.03 5.69 3.63
N ASN A 105 19.12 6.61 3.96
CA ASN A 105 17.69 6.34 3.90
C ASN A 105 17.26 6.13 2.44
N ILE A 106 16.43 5.12 2.22
CA ILE A 106 15.72 4.94 0.96
C ILE A 106 14.48 5.83 1.02
N ARG A 107 14.27 6.68 0.02
CA ARG A 107 13.11 7.57 -0.08
C ARG A 107 12.13 7.06 -1.11
N ILE A 108 10.85 7.21 -0.83
CA ILE A 108 9.82 7.12 -1.86
C ILE A 108 9.78 8.48 -2.57
N GLU A 109 9.76 8.47 -3.89
CA GLU A 109 9.58 9.69 -4.69
C GLU A 109 8.34 9.51 -5.56
N ILE A 110 7.43 10.48 -5.52
CA ILE A 110 6.25 10.50 -6.38
C ILE A 110 6.17 11.88 -7.01
N LYS A 111 6.21 11.91 -8.35
CA LYS A 111 6.06 13.14 -9.13
C LYS A 111 4.84 13.01 -10.01
N VAL A 112 3.97 14.01 -9.95
CA VAL A 112 2.79 14.09 -10.78
C VAL A 112 2.91 15.33 -11.67
N GLU A 113 2.59 15.15 -12.94
CA GLU A 113 2.50 16.23 -13.92
C GLU A 113 1.05 16.40 -14.36
N GLY A 114 0.71 17.62 -14.76
CA GLY A 114 -0.61 17.93 -15.25
C GLY A 114 -0.68 19.26 -15.98
N ILE A 115 -1.87 19.55 -16.50
CA ILE A 115 -2.21 20.81 -17.15
C ILE A 115 -3.45 21.38 -16.46
N SER A 116 -3.38 22.63 -16.02
CA SER A 116 -4.48 23.39 -15.42
C SER A 116 -4.54 24.77 -16.07
N THR A 117 -5.72 25.20 -16.54
CA THR A 117 -5.88 26.52 -17.21
C THR A 117 -4.80 26.79 -18.27
N ASP A 118 -4.56 25.80 -19.14
CA ASP A 118 -3.52 25.80 -20.20
C ASP A 118 -2.06 25.99 -19.73
N ARG A 119 -1.79 25.83 -18.44
CA ARG A 119 -0.43 25.82 -17.88
C ARG A 119 -0.03 24.41 -17.47
N ALA A 120 1.07 23.93 -18.04
CA ALA A 120 1.72 22.72 -17.59
C ALA A 120 2.37 22.94 -16.22
N TRP A 121 2.23 21.96 -15.34
CA TRP A 121 2.82 21.97 -14.01
C TRP A 121 3.36 20.60 -13.66
N ALA A 122 4.34 20.57 -12.76
CA ALA A 122 4.93 19.36 -12.22
C ALA A 122 5.14 19.53 -10.72
N CYS A 123 4.72 18.53 -9.94
CA CYS A 123 4.83 18.56 -8.48
C CYS A 123 5.37 17.23 -7.96
N GLY A 124 6.61 17.25 -7.50
CA GLY A 124 7.27 16.12 -6.87
C GLY A 124 7.20 16.20 -5.35
N LEU A 125 6.98 15.06 -4.71
CA LEU A 125 7.10 14.88 -3.26
C LEU A 125 8.05 13.70 -2.96
N GLU A 126 8.85 13.84 -1.91
CA GLU A 126 9.64 12.75 -1.34
C GLU A 126 9.15 12.39 0.07
N PHE A 127 9.19 11.11 0.39
CA PHE A 127 8.81 10.56 1.68
C PHE A 127 9.97 9.80 2.31
N ASP A 128 10.28 10.13 3.56
CA ASP A 128 11.34 9.51 4.36
C ASP A 128 10.75 8.77 5.56
N PHE A 129 11.09 7.49 5.70
CA PHE A 129 10.65 6.68 6.82
C PHE A 129 11.22 7.23 8.13
N SER A 130 10.37 7.37 9.15
CA SER A 130 10.80 7.79 10.49
C SER A 130 10.73 6.62 11.47
N ASN A 131 9.56 5.97 11.55
CA ASN A 131 9.31 4.78 12.35
C ASN A 131 8.07 4.06 11.80
N GLU A 132 7.68 2.95 12.43
CA GLU A 132 6.55 2.12 11.99
C GLU A 132 5.21 2.85 11.96
N GLU A 133 5.05 3.94 12.71
CA GLU A 133 3.80 4.71 12.77
C GLU A 133 3.81 5.97 11.89
N SER A 134 4.97 6.41 11.39
CA SER A 134 5.07 7.72 10.75
C SER A 134 6.24 7.87 9.77
N PHE A 135 6.07 8.82 8.87
CA PHE A 135 7.07 9.21 7.88
C PHE A 135 7.00 10.72 7.62
N VAL A 136 8.04 11.26 6.99
CA VAL A 136 8.16 12.69 6.70
C VAL A 136 8.00 12.93 5.21
N CYS A 137 7.00 13.72 4.84
CA CYS A 137 6.77 14.22 3.48
C CYS A 137 7.43 15.59 3.29
N ARG A 138 8.00 15.85 2.12
CA ARG A 138 8.49 17.18 1.71
C ARG A 138 8.48 17.30 0.17
N PRO A 139 8.64 18.50 -0.40
CA PRO A 139 8.79 18.65 -1.84
C PRO A 139 10.00 17.86 -2.33
N ALA A 140 9.96 17.41 -3.59
CA ALA A 140 11.07 16.69 -4.18
C ALA A 140 12.31 17.58 -4.25
N ARG A 141 13.48 16.95 -4.24
CA ARG A 141 14.75 17.68 -4.37
C ARG A 141 14.95 18.13 -5.81
N LEU A 142 15.65 19.25 -5.96
CA LEU A 142 16.11 19.70 -7.27
C LEU A 142 17.21 18.78 -7.80
N PRO A 143 17.34 18.67 -9.14
CA PRO A 143 18.43 17.93 -9.77
C PRO A 143 19.81 18.31 -9.21
N GLY A 144 20.63 17.32 -8.87
CA GLY A 144 21.96 17.50 -8.28
C GLY A 144 21.99 17.51 -6.74
N PHE A 145 20.83 17.43 -6.07
CA PHE A 145 20.72 17.37 -4.61
C PHE A 145 20.21 16.02 -4.08
N GLU A 146 20.04 15.02 -4.93
CA GLU A 146 19.44 13.71 -4.62
C GLU A 146 20.17 13.01 -3.48
N ASP A 147 21.50 12.98 -3.48
CA ASP A 147 22.29 12.30 -2.44
C ASP A 147 22.69 13.20 -1.26
N LYS A 148 22.30 14.48 -1.27
CA LYS A 148 22.67 15.43 -0.22
C LYS A 148 21.91 15.18 1.09
N LYS A 149 22.44 15.66 2.21
CA LYS A 149 21.65 15.69 3.45
C LYS A 149 20.51 16.70 3.30
N VAL A 150 19.42 16.51 4.05
CA VAL A 150 18.24 17.42 4.00
C VAL A 150 18.62 18.89 4.21
N GLN A 151 19.61 19.15 5.05
CA GLN A 151 20.10 20.49 5.39
C GLN A 151 20.90 21.15 4.25
N GLU A 152 21.42 20.35 3.32
CA GLU A 152 22.22 20.79 2.18
C GLU A 152 21.43 20.72 0.86
N ALA A 153 20.24 20.11 0.89
CA ALA A 153 19.40 19.88 -0.28
C ALA A 153 18.57 21.13 -0.61
N LYS A 154 18.42 21.40 -1.91
CA LYS A 154 17.41 22.34 -2.41
C LYS A 154 16.19 21.58 -2.87
N PHE A 155 15.01 22.13 -2.61
CA PHE A 155 13.73 21.50 -2.90
C PHE A 155 12.98 22.26 -3.98
N SER A 156 12.18 21.55 -4.76
CA SER A 156 11.26 22.15 -5.70
C SER A 156 10.17 22.94 -4.97
N GLU A 157 9.64 23.95 -5.64
CA GLU A 157 8.43 24.60 -5.18
C GLU A 157 7.21 23.71 -5.45
N ILE A 158 6.12 23.95 -4.71
CA ILE A 158 4.83 23.32 -4.96
C ILE A 158 3.99 24.31 -5.77
N PRO A 159 3.62 23.99 -7.02
CA PRO A 159 2.78 24.86 -7.83
C PRO A 159 1.38 25.02 -7.25
N ASP A 160 0.81 26.22 -7.33
CA ASP A 160 -0.57 26.49 -6.90
C ASP A 160 -1.59 25.63 -7.69
N GLU A 161 -1.30 25.33 -8.95
CA GLU A 161 -2.11 24.46 -9.80
C GLU A 161 -2.22 23.04 -9.24
N ALA A 162 -1.15 22.52 -8.63
CA ALA A 162 -1.15 21.20 -8.01
C ALA A 162 -2.02 21.18 -6.75
N LEU A 163 -2.00 22.26 -5.95
CA LEU A 163 -2.81 22.41 -4.72
C LEU A 163 -4.32 22.41 -5.01
N ARG A 164 -4.72 22.81 -6.22
CA ARG A 164 -6.14 22.83 -6.63
C ARG A 164 -6.65 21.49 -7.15
N VAL A 165 -5.77 20.51 -7.37
CA VAL A 165 -6.17 19.17 -7.84
C VAL A 165 -7.09 18.53 -6.80
N GLN A 166 -8.27 18.09 -7.25
CA GLN A 166 -9.15 17.26 -6.44
C GLN A 166 -9.00 15.81 -6.88
N LEU A 167 -8.57 14.94 -5.97
CA LEU A 167 -8.43 13.52 -6.23
C LEU A 167 -9.47 12.77 -5.39
N ALA A 168 -10.48 12.22 -6.06
CA ALA A 168 -11.40 11.28 -5.44
C ALA A 168 -10.90 9.86 -5.71
N TYR A 169 -10.39 9.19 -4.68
CA TYR A 169 -10.01 7.79 -4.79
C TYR A 169 -11.04 6.93 -4.06
N LEU A 170 -11.85 6.22 -4.84
CA LEU A 170 -12.78 5.22 -4.35
C LEU A 170 -12.10 3.85 -4.44
N PRO A 171 -11.70 3.24 -3.32
CA PRO A 171 -11.25 1.86 -3.35
C PRO A 171 -12.42 0.94 -3.76
N PRO A 172 -12.14 -0.24 -4.35
CA PRO A 172 -13.19 -1.20 -4.64
C PRO A 172 -13.92 -1.61 -3.35
N MET A 173 -15.21 -1.91 -3.46
CA MET A 173 -16.15 -2.00 -2.33
C MET A 173 -15.76 -3.03 -1.24
N SER A 174 -14.87 -3.98 -1.53
CA SER A 174 -14.35 -4.97 -0.59
C SER A 174 -12.99 -4.58 0.02
N GLY A 175 -12.92 -3.51 0.82
CA GLY A 175 -11.70 -3.13 1.54
C GLY A 175 -11.38 -4.08 2.70
N LEU A 176 -10.29 -4.87 2.62
CA LEU A 176 -9.77 -5.57 3.81
C LEU A 176 -9.20 -4.54 4.79
N THR A 177 -9.67 -4.58 6.03
CA THR A 177 -9.08 -3.80 7.12
C THR A 177 -7.70 -4.38 7.50
N THR A 178 -6.84 -3.56 8.11
CA THR A 178 -5.50 -3.98 8.57
C THR A 178 -5.56 -5.04 9.66
N SER A 179 -6.68 -5.13 10.37
CA SER A 179 -6.97 -6.20 11.30
C SER A 179 -8.45 -6.56 11.23
N GLU A 180 -8.77 -7.80 11.58
CA GLU A 180 -10.11 -8.36 11.53
C GLU A 180 -10.47 -8.85 12.93
N PRO A 181 -11.54 -8.36 13.58
CA PRO A 181 -11.95 -8.91 14.88
C PRO A 181 -12.16 -10.42 14.78
N LYS A 182 -11.82 -11.18 15.82
CA LYS A 182 -12.15 -12.60 15.88
C LYS A 182 -13.67 -12.74 15.97
N TRP A 183 -14.25 -13.38 14.97
CA TRP A 183 -15.67 -13.66 14.89
C TRP A 183 -15.97 -15.10 15.28
N GLU A 184 -17.11 -15.29 15.94
CA GLU A 184 -17.71 -16.60 16.09
C GLU A 184 -18.27 -17.08 14.75
N LEU A 185 -18.31 -18.41 14.53
CA LEU A 185 -18.73 -19.02 13.25
C LEU A 185 -20.10 -18.54 12.76
N GLY A 186 -21.04 -18.31 13.67
CA GLY A 186 -22.36 -17.76 13.34
C GLY A 186 -22.27 -16.37 12.72
N ARG A 187 -21.41 -15.48 13.25
CA ARG A 187 -21.23 -14.13 12.71
C ARG A 187 -20.51 -14.15 11.37
N ILE A 188 -19.54 -15.05 11.17
CA ILE A 188 -18.89 -15.26 9.88
C ILE A 188 -19.93 -15.58 8.79
N ARG A 189 -20.87 -16.49 9.06
CA ARG A 189 -21.94 -16.86 8.12
C ARG A 189 -22.85 -15.67 7.78
N VAL A 190 -23.22 -14.86 8.78
CA VAL A 190 -24.02 -13.64 8.56
C VAL A 190 -23.27 -12.64 7.66
N LEU A 191 -22.00 -12.37 7.95
CA LEU A 191 -21.18 -11.44 7.16
C LEU A 191 -20.99 -11.92 5.72
N ILE A 192 -20.84 -13.23 5.49
CA ILE A 192 -20.82 -13.81 4.14
C ILE A 192 -22.17 -13.58 3.44
N GLY A 193 -23.29 -13.83 4.13
CA GLY A 193 -24.64 -13.59 3.58
C GLY A 193 -24.94 -12.13 3.29
N GLU A 194 -24.35 -11.20 4.04
CA GLU A 194 -24.42 -9.75 3.81
C GLU A 194 -23.45 -9.25 2.71
N GLY A 195 -22.68 -10.14 2.08
CA GLY A 195 -21.67 -9.78 1.08
C GLY A 195 -20.42 -9.08 1.66
N GLN A 196 -20.30 -9.00 2.99
CA GLN A 196 -19.16 -8.39 3.69
C GLN A 196 -17.98 -9.37 3.81
N THR A 197 -17.63 -10.00 2.70
CA THR A 197 -16.60 -11.06 2.66
C THR A 197 -15.20 -10.54 3.01
N ALA A 198 -14.96 -9.24 2.83
CA ALA A 198 -13.73 -8.57 3.27
C ALA A 198 -13.52 -8.57 4.79
N GLN A 199 -14.53 -8.89 5.60
CA GLN A 199 -14.42 -8.93 7.06
C GLN A 199 -14.27 -10.34 7.63
N VAL A 200 -14.13 -11.36 6.79
CA VAL A 200 -14.10 -12.77 7.23
C VAL A 200 -12.92 -13.57 6.69
N ILE A 201 -12.09 -13.02 5.80
CA ILE A 201 -11.00 -13.78 5.17
C ILE A 201 -10.03 -14.31 6.22
N ARG A 202 -9.58 -13.45 7.16
CA ARG A 202 -8.61 -13.88 8.18
C ARG A 202 -9.25 -14.85 9.17
N ASN A 203 -10.52 -14.66 9.50
CA ASN A 203 -11.29 -15.60 10.34
C ASN A 203 -11.45 -16.97 9.67
N LEU A 204 -11.72 -17.03 8.36
CA LEU A 204 -11.82 -18.29 7.62
C LEU A 204 -10.46 -19.00 7.59
N CYS A 205 -9.38 -18.28 7.29
CA CYS A 205 -8.02 -18.82 7.35
C CYS A 205 -7.69 -19.35 8.76
N PHE A 206 -8.02 -18.58 9.80
CA PHE A 206 -7.81 -18.96 11.19
C PHE A 206 -8.59 -20.22 11.57
N HIS A 207 -9.86 -20.30 11.16
CA HIS A 207 -10.67 -21.49 11.40
C HIS A 207 -10.10 -22.73 10.72
N VAL A 208 -9.71 -22.63 9.44
CA VAL A 208 -9.12 -23.78 8.71
C VAL A 208 -7.77 -24.16 9.31
N HIS A 209 -6.94 -23.19 9.70
CA HIS A 209 -5.66 -23.45 10.37
C HIS A 209 -5.83 -24.24 11.68
N GLU A 210 -6.75 -23.80 12.54
CA GLU A 210 -6.98 -24.42 13.85
C GLU A 210 -7.71 -25.77 13.74
N ALA A 211 -8.76 -25.85 12.92
CA ALA A 211 -9.65 -27.01 12.89
C ALA A 211 -9.22 -28.07 11.87
N MET A 212 -8.57 -27.68 10.77
CA MET A 212 -8.21 -28.57 9.65
C MET A 212 -6.79 -28.30 9.12
N PRO A 213 -5.72 -28.62 9.89
CA PRO A 213 -4.35 -28.28 9.50
C PRO A 213 -3.91 -28.80 8.12
N SER A 214 -4.36 -30.01 7.74
CA SER A 214 -4.07 -30.57 6.41
C SER A 214 -4.72 -29.80 5.27
N ASN A 215 -5.90 -29.21 5.49
CA ASN A 215 -6.54 -28.34 4.52
C ASN A 215 -5.83 -26.99 4.45
N TRP A 216 -5.35 -26.46 5.57
CA TRP A 216 -4.54 -25.25 5.59
C TRP A 216 -3.26 -25.38 4.76
N GLU A 217 -2.55 -26.51 4.88
CA GLU A 217 -1.37 -26.81 4.07
C GLU A 217 -1.70 -26.83 2.57
N ARG A 218 -2.86 -27.39 2.18
CA ARG A 218 -3.34 -27.38 0.79
C ARG A 218 -3.62 -25.97 0.29
N ILE A 219 -4.27 -25.13 1.08
CA ILE A 219 -4.48 -23.71 0.74
C ILE A 219 -3.12 -23.05 0.50
N CYS A 220 -2.15 -23.23 1.40
CA CYS A 220 -0.82 -22.65 1.26
C CYS A 220 -0.13 -23.12 -0.03
N GLY A 221 -0.22 -24.41 -0.36
CA GLY A 221 0.31 -24.97 -1.62
C GLY A 221 -0.35 -24.40 -2.87
N HIS A 222 -1.67 -24.23 -2.87
CA HIS A 222 -2.38 -23.59 -3.99
C HIS A 222 -1.97 -22.12 -4.16
N MET A 223 -1.85 -21.38 -3.06
CA MET A 223 -1.46 -19.96 -3.11
C MET A 223 -0.02 -19.77 -3.61
N ASP A 224 0.90 -20.65 -3.21
CA ASP A 224 2.27 -20.67 -3.73
C ASP A 224 2.30 -21.02 -5.22
N SER A 225 1.53 -22.02 -5.65
CA SER A 225 1.46 -22.44 -7.05
C SER A 225 0.90 -21.35 -7.96
N LEU A 226 -0.23 -20.73 -7.57
CA LEU A 226 -0.97 -19.77 -8.40
C LEU A 226 -0.35 -18.36 -8.38
N PHE A 227 0.16 -17.91 -7.24
CA PHE A 227 0.59 -16.52 -7.05
C PHE A 227 2.04 -16.36 -6.64
N ARG A 228 2.80 -17.47 -6.44
CA ARG A 228 4.18 -17.46 -5.94
C ARG A 228 4.31 -16.73 -4.60
N VAL A 229 3.32 -16.91 -3.73
CA VAL A 229 3.29 -16.35 -2.37
C VAL A 229 3.24 -17.46 -1.33
N ARG A 230 3.99 -17.29 -0.25
CA ARG A 230 3.91 -18.17 0.91
C ARG A 230 3.09 -17.51 2.01
N LEU A 231 1.89 -18.02 2.25
CA LEU A 231 1.08 -17.56 3.38
C LEU A 231 1.77 -17.91 4.71
N LEU A 232 1.73 -16.99 5.66
CA LEU A 232 2.10 -17.25 7.05
C LEU A 232 0.85 -17.59 7.87
N PRO A 233 0.97 -18.41 8.93
CA PRO A 233 -0.17 -18.75 9.77
C PRO A 233 -0.87 -17.51 10.33
N PRO A 234 -2.22 -17.50 10.37
CA PRO A 234 -2.97 -16.43 11.02
C PRO A 234 -2.66 -16.41 12.53
N LYS A 235 -2.57 -15.21 13.11
CA LYS A 235 -2.25 -15.00 14.52
C LYS A 235 -3.40 -14.29 15.22
N TYR A 236 -3.92 -14.89 16.27
CA TYR A 236 -4.91 -14.27 17.15
C TYR A 236 -4.20 -13.46 18.24
N ILE A 237 -4.54 -12.18 18.35
CA ILE A 237 -4.04 -11.25 19.36
C ILE A 237 -5.12 -11.10 20.44
N ALA A 238 -4.98 -11.85 21.54
CA ALA A 238 -5.99 -11.95 22.58
C ALA A 238 -6.29 -10.62 23.26
N GLU A 239 -5.28 -9.76 23.43
CA GLU A 239 -5.39 -8.44 24.07
C GLU A 239 -6.28 -7.46 23.29
N ARG A 240 -6.41 -7.69 21.97
CA ARG A 240 -7.20 -6.84 21.07
C ARG A 240 -8.43 -7.53 20.50
N GLY A 241 -8.54 -8.85 20.66
CA GLY A 241 -9.60 -9.63 20.04
C GLY A 241 -9.52 -9.63 18.52
N GLU A 242 -8.32 -9.51 17.94
CA GLU A 242 -8.10 -9.32 16.50
C GLU A 242 -7.27 -10.47 15.90
N ILE A 243 -7.49 -10.76 14.62
CA ILE A 243 -6.71 -11.69 13.81
C ILE A 243 -5.87 -10.90 12.82
N THR A 244 -4.58 -11.22 12.79
CA THR A 244 -3.62 -10.69 11.82
C THR A 244 -3.08 -11.82 10.96
N MET A 245 -2.68 -11.50 9.74
CA MET A 245 -2.18 -12.49 8.80
C MET A 245 -1.23 -11.84 7.81
N GLU A 246 -0.12 -12.52 7.53
CA GLU A 246 0.98 -12.04 6.71
C GLU A 246 1.27 -13.06 5.60
N TYR A 247 2.00 -12.64 4.57
CA TYR A 247 2.53 -13.53 3.54
C TYR A 247 3.93 -13.09 3.12
N LYS A 248 4.69 -14.01 2.55
CA LYS A 248 5.94 -13.71 1.85
C LYS A 248 5.70 -13.66 0.35
N ASP A 249 6.11 -12.57 -0.28
CA ASP A 249 6.06 -12.45 -1.74
C ASP A 249 7.21 -13.21 -2.42
N ALA A 250 7.23 -13.21 -3.75
CA ALA A 250 8.28 -13.85 -4.55
C ALA A 250 9.68 -13.27 -4.30
N SER A 251 9.79 -12.05 -3.73
CA SER A 251 11.07 -11.45 -3.34
C SER A 251 11.51 -11.84 -1.93
N GLY A 252 10.66 -12.55 -1.18
CA GLY A 252 10.91 -12.97 0.20
C GLY A 252 10.53 -11.93 1.25
N SER A 253 9.99 -10.78 0.85
CA SER A 253 9.52 -9.74 1.77
C SER A 253 8.24 -10.18 2.47
N THR A 254 8.20 -10.02 3.80
CA THR A 254 6.98 -10.26 4.59
C THR A 254 6.07 -9.03 4.52
N LEU A 255 4.82 -9.24 4.09
CA LEU A 255 3.81 -8.20 3.91
C LEU A 255 2.51 -8.59 4.61
N ASP A 256 1.75 -7.62 5.10
CA ASP A 256 0.39 -7.88 5.62
C ASP A 256 -0.54 -8.33 4.50
N LEU A 257 -1.47 -9.24 4.80
CA LEU A 257 -2.45 -9.74 3.84
C LEU A 257 -3.24 -8.62 3.13
N ALA A 258 -3.53 -7.50 3.80
CA ALA A 258 -4.21 -6.35 3.20
C ALA A 258 -3.41 -5.70 2.05
N SER A 259 -2.11 -5.98 1.95
CA SER A 259 -1.25 -5.51 0.85
C SER A 259 -1.34 -6.38 -0.40
N ALA A 260 -1.98 -7.55 -0.34
CA ALA A 260 -2.09 -8.47 -1.45
C ALA A 260 -3.03 -7.97 -2.56
N GLY A 261 -2.74 -8.37 -3.81
CA GLY A 261 -3.61 -8.09 -4.94
C GLY A 261 -5.00 -8.74 -4.81
N ARG A 262 -6.03 -8.14 -5.43
CA ARG A 262 -7.42 -8.59 -5.31
C ARG A 262 -7.67 -10.02 -5.76
N GLY A 263 -7.10 -10.43 -6.90
CA GLY A 263 -7.25 -11.81 -7.35
C GLY A 263 -6.68 -12.83 -6.36
N LEU A 264 -5.57 -12.51 -5.70
CA LEU A 264 -5.02 -13.35 -4.63
C LEU A 264 -5.99 -13.45 -3.45
N LEU A 265 -6.49 -12.31 -2.98
CA LEU A 265 -7.43 -12.25 -1.85
C LEU A 265 -8.74 -12.98 -2.14
N GLN A 266 -9.26 -12.84 -3.35
CA GLN A 266 -10.47 -13.50 -3.79
C GLN A 266 -10.25 -15.01 -3.90
N THR A 267 -9.17 -15.46 -4.54
CA THR A 267 -8.84 -16.89 -4.59
C THR A 267 -8.63 -17.45 -3.19
N LEU A 268 -7.97 -16.71 -2.29
CA LEU A 268 -7.80 -17.11 -0.90
C LEU A 268 -9.15 -17.25 -0.19
N LEU A 269 -10.06 -16.29 -0.33
CA LEU A 269 -11.41 -16.36 0.24
C LEU A 269 -12.13 -17.64 -0.23
N LEU A 270 -12.10 -17.91 -1.54
CA LEU A 270 -12.74 -19.09 -2.13
C LEU A 270 -12.15 -20.39 -1.60
N LEU A 271 -10.82 -20.51 -1.62
CA LEU A 271 -10.13 -21.69 -1.12
C LEU A 271 -10.38 -21.90 0.37
N SER A 272 -10.23 -20.85 1.19
CA SER A 272 -10.50 -20.91 2.62
C SER A 272 -11.95 -21.30 2.91
N HIS A 273 -12.92 -20.77 2.15
CA HIS A 273 -14.32 -21.13 2.33
C HIS A 273 -14.63 -22.58 1.94
N LEU A 274 -14.10 -23.06 0.81
CA LEU A 274 -14.24 -24.45 0.35
C LEU A 274 -13.64 -25.43 1.35
N HIS A 275 -12.43 -25.14 1.83
CA HIS A 275 -11.73 -25.99 2.78
C HIS A 275 -12.30 -25.95 4.19
N ALA A 276 -12.97 -24.86 4.58
CA ALA A 276 -13.76 -24.78 5.81
C ALA A 276 -15.07 -25.57 5.74
N ASN A 277 -15.57 -25.87 4.53
CA ASN A 277 -16.86 -26.54 4.31
C ASN A 277 -16.69 -27.74 3.34
N PRO A 278 -15.98 -28.81 3.75
CA PRO A 278 -15.72 -29.96 2.88
C PRO A 278 -17.02 -30.63 2.42
N GLY A 279 -17.09 -31.00 1.14
CA GLY A 279 -18.26 -31.65 0.52
C GLY A 279 -19.41 -30.70 0.17
N SER A 280 -19.24 -29.38 0.32
CA SER A 280 -20.23 -28.38 -0.07
C SER A 280 -20.23 -28.11 -1.57
N VAL A 281 -21.41 -27.76 -2.10
CA VAL A 281 -21.56 -27.16 -3.43
C VAL A 281 -21.37 -25.66 -3.28
N LEU A 282 -20.33 -25.11 -3.89
CA LEU A 282 -20.07 -23.68 -3.88
C LEU A 282 -20.88 -22.99 -4.98
N LEU A 283 -21.79 -22.11 -4.58
CA LEU A 283 -22.48 -21.20 -5.48
C LEU A 283 -21.69 -19.89 -5.53
N LEU A 284 -21.23 -19.52 -6.71
CA LEU A 284 -20.51 -18.28 -6.96
C LEU A 284 -21.37 -17.40 -7.86
N ASP A 285 -21.82 -16.28 -7.31
CA ASP A 285 -22.35 -15.18 -8.09
C ASP A 285 -21.19 -14.27 -8.53
N GLU A 286 -21.32 -13.65 -9.69
CA GLU A 286 -20.24 -12.99 -10.42
C GLU A 286 -19.36 -12.12 -9.51
N PRO A 287 -18.05 -12.39 -9.41
CA PRO A 287 -17.17 -11.54 -8.61
C PRO A 287 -16.98 -10.23 -9.33
N ASP A 288 -17.14 -9.09 -8.64
CA ASP A 288 -16.91 -7.72 -9.14
C ASP A 288 -15.92 -7.69 -10.31
N ALA A 289 -16.45 -7.79 -11.53
CA ALA A 289 -15.67 -7.81 -12.75
C ALA A 289 -15.33 -6.36 -13.07
N HIS A 290 -14.17 -5.90 -12.58
CA HIS A 290 -13.57 -4.61 -12.91
C HIS A 290 -12.13 -4.79 -13.38
#